data_AF-B8LCI5-F1
#
_entry.id   AF-B8LCI5-F1
#
_cell.length_a   1.000
_cell.length_b   1.000
_cell.length_c   1.000
_cell.angle_alpha   90.00
_cell.angle_beta   90.00
_cell.angle_gamma   90.00
#
_symmetry.space_group_name_H-M   'P 1'
#
loop_
_entity.id
_entity.type
_entity.pdbx_description
1 polymer ?
#
loop_
_entity_poly.entity_id
_entity_poly.type
_entity_poly.pdbx_seq_one_letter_code
_entity_poly.pdbx_strand_id
1 'polypeptide(L)'
;WEERYSQLVNYQRLNGHCNVPQQTQHDSLARWVNHQRETYKKNSLSTERFDLLEQIGFQFSRHSSWEDRYKELCQYHRLRGHANVPYGCEENPVLARWCSKQRGHRRRNKLSKEKIRQLNDIGFDWNV
;
A
#
# COMPACT_ATOMS: atom_id res chain seq x y z
N TRP A 1 -22.25 4.77 9.49
CA TRP A 1 -20.93 5.10 8.90
C TRP A 1 -20.03 5.68 9.97
N GLU A 2 -20.41 6.85 10.52
CA GLU A 2 -19.67 7.60 11.54
C GLU A 2 -19.20 6.75 12.71
N GLU A 3 -20.08 5.95 13.32
CA GLU A 3 -19.70 5.08 14.45
C GLU A 3 -18.54 4.12 14.09
N ARG A 4 -18.60 3.48 12.93
CA ARG A 4 -17.56 2.54 12.45
C ARG A 4 -16.28 3.26 12.06
N TYR A 5 -16.41 4.44 11.46
CA TYR A 5 -15.27 5.29 11.15
C TYR A 5 -14.55 5.71 12.44
N SER A 6 -15.27 6.20 13.45
CA SER A 6 -14.71 6.56 14.76
C SER A 6 -14.03 5.37 15.46
N GLN A 7 -14.63 4.17 15.39
CA GLN A 7 -14.00 2.94 15.89
C GLN A 7 -12.69 2.62 15.15
N LEU A 8 -12.65 2.82 13.83
CA LEU A 8 -11.44 2.63 13.04
C LEU A 8 -10.35 3.67 13.37
N VAL A 9 -10.73 4.94 13.59
CA VAL A 9 -9.78 5.98 14.02
C VAL A 9 -9.15 5.60 15.37
N ASN A 10 -9.95 5.16 16.34
CA ASN A 10 -9.44 4.70 17.62
C ASN A 10 -8.52 3.47 17.47
N TYR A 11 -8.91 2.51 16.62
CA TYR A 11 -8.08 1.36 16.34
C TYR A 11 -6.73 1.76 15.72
N GLN A 12 -6.74 2.69 14.75
CA GLN A 12 -5.54 3.21 14.11
C GLN A 12 -4.62 3.91 15.11
N ARG A 13 -5.17 4.70 16.04
CA ARG A 13 -4.40 5.36 17.09
C ARG A 13 -3.70 4.37 18.02
N LEU A 14 -4.37 3.26 18.35
CA LEU A 14 -3.84 2.24 19.26
C LEU A 14 -2.84 1.29 18.60
N ASN A 15 -3.01 0.98 17.31
CA ASN A 15 -2.23 -0.05 16.61
C ASN A 15 -1.25 0.51 15.56
N GLY A 16 -1.35 1.80 15.22
CA GLY A 16 -0.58 2.43 14.15
C GLY A 16 -1.05 2.09 12.74
N HIS A 17 -2.12 1.29 12.58
CA HIS A 17 -2.65 0.89 11.27
C HIS A 17 -4.15 0.61 11.29
N CYS A 18 -4.79 0.65 10.11
CA CYS A 18 -6.21 0.31 9.94
C CYS A 18 -6.49 -1.18 9.65
N ASN A 19 -5.47 -2.06 9.78
CA ASN A 19 -5.60 -3.48 9.50
C ASN A 19 -6.21 -4.25 10.67
N VAL A 20 -7.54 -4.21 10.76
CA VAL A 20 -8.30 -4.91 11.81
C VAL A 20 -8.34 -6.43 11.53
N PRO A 21 -7.82 -7.28 12.44
CA PRO A 21 -7.87 -8.74 12.28
C PRO A 21 -9.29 -9.27 12.49
N GLN A 22 -9.59 -10.39 11.85
CA GLN A 22 -10.88 -11.07 12.01
C GLN A 22 -10.81 -11.97 13.26
N GLN A 23 -11.32 -11.47 14.39
CA GLN A 23 -11.43 -12.17 15.68
C GLN A 23 -12.79 -11.84 16.30
N THR A 24 -13.32 -12.71 17.19
CA THR A 24 -14.69 -12.60 17.73
C THR A 24 -15.03 -11.22 18.32
N GLN A 25 -14.08 -10.52 18.96
CA GLN A 25 -14.30 -9.19 19.54
C GLN A 25 -14.29 -8.03 18.53
N HIS A 26 -13.63 -8.19 17.38
CA HIS A 26 -13.47 -7.13 16.35
C HIS A 26 -14.11 -7.48 15.00
N ASP A 27 -14.87 -8.57 14.95
CA ASP A 27 -15.38 -9.16 13.72
C ASP A 27 -16.31 -8.21 12.94
N SER A 28 -17.11 -7.41 13.65
CA SER A 28 -17.97 -6.39 13.02
C SER A 28 -17.18 -5.26 12.36
N LEU A 29 -16.12 -4.76 13.00
CA LEU A 29 -15.26 -3.72 12.45
C LEU A 29 -14.39 -4.27 11.30
N ALA A 30 -13.86 -5.49 11.45
CA ALA A 30 -13.08 -6.16 10.40
C ALA A 30 -13.91 -6.38 9.12
N ARG A 31 -15.18 -6.83 9.25
CA ARG A 31 -16.12 -6.92 8.13
C ARG A 31 -16.37 -5.55 7.50
N TRP A 32 -16.58 -4.52 8.31
CA TRP A 32 -16.81 -3.17 7.80
C TRP A 32 -15.59 -2.63 7.02
N VAL A 33 -14.38 -2.84 7.53
CA VAL A 33 -13.12 -2.52 6.84
C VAL A 33 -13.03 -3.23 5.49
N ASN A 34 -13.31 -4.54 5.46
CA ASN A 34 -13.29 -5.29 4.20
C ASN A 34 -14.38 -4.82 3.23
N HIS A 35 -15.55 -4.43 3.72
CA HIS A 35 -16.59 -3.84 2.90
C HIS A 35 -16.12 -2.53 2.22
N GLN A 36 -15.35 -1.67 2.92
CA GLN A 36 -14.80 -0.45 2.31
C GLN A 36 -13.79 -0.73 1.20
N ARG A 37 -13.02 -1.81 1.33
CA ARG A 37 -12.09 -2.25 0.29
C ARG A 37 -12.85 -2.74 -0.95
N GLU A 38 -13.94 -3.48 -0.74
CA GLU A 38 -14.78 -3.98 -1.83
C GLU A 38 -15.53 -2.86 -2.56
N THR A 39 -16.07 -1.87 -1.84
CA THR A 39 -16.74 -0.72 -2.46
C THR A 39 -15.76 0.17 -3.22
N TYR A 40 -14.55 0.39 -2.69
CA TYR A 40 -13.48 1.06 -3.42
C TYR A 40 -13.13 0.32 -4.71
N LYS A 41 -12.92 -1.00 -4.66
CA LYS A 41 -12.61 -1.82 -5.85
C LYS A 41 -13.71 -1.78 -6.91
N LYS A 42 -14.97 -1.62 -6.50
CA LYS A 42 -16.13 -1.50 -7.40
C LYS A 42 -16.37 -0.06 -7.88
N ASN A 43 -15.50 0.88 -7.54
CA ASN A 43 -15.66 2.32 -7.82
C ASN A 43 -17.00 2.88 -7.28
N SER A 44 -17.52 2.32 -6.18
CA SER A 44 -18.81 2.70 -5.58
C SER A 44 -18.65 3.36 -4.21
N LEU A 45 -17.41 3.64 -3.79
CA LEU A 45 -17.13 4.44 -2.60
C LEU A 45 -17.22 5.93 -2.97
N SER A 46 -18.00 6.71 -2.20
CA SER A 46 -18.10 8.15 -2.43
C SER A 46 -16.78 8.87 -2.15
N THR A 47 -16.53 9.97 -2.85
CA THR A 47 -15.32 10.81 -2.69
C THR A 47 -15.10 11.22 -1.23
N GLU A 48 -16.15 11.70 -0.55
CA GLU A 48 -16.06 12.09 0.86
C GLU A 48 -15.59 10.94 1.77
N ARG A 49 -16.09 9.71 1.54
CA ARG A 49 -15.70 8.54 2.33
C ARG A 49 -14.30 8.07 2.00
N PHE A 50 -13.90 8.21 0.74
CA PHE A 50 -12.53 7.97 0.30
C PHE A 50 -11.57 8.93 1.02
N ASP A 51 -11.83 10.24 0.98
CA ASP A 51 -10.96 11.25 1.59
C ASP A 51 -10.81 11.03 3.10
N LEU A 52 -11.91 10.74 3.81
CA LEU A 52 -11.89 10.45 5.24
C LEU A 52 -11.05 9.21 5.59
N LEU A 53 -11.13 8.16 4.78
CA LEU A 53 -10.35 6.94 4.96
C LEU A 53 -8.88 7.15 4.58
N GLU A 54 -8.60 7.91 3.52
CA GLU A 54 -7.24 8.26 3.10
C GLU A 54 -6.52 9.07 4.19
N GLN A 55 -7.20 10.03 4.82
CA GLN A 55 -6.63 10.86 5.90
C GLN A 55 -6.13 10.06 7.10
N ILE A 56 -6.72 8.90 7.40
CA ILE A 56 -6.31 8.05 8.51
C ILE A 56 -5.32 6.95 8.09
N GLY A 57 -4.84 6.99 6.84
CA GLY A 57 -3.91 6.00 6.30
C GLY A 57 -4.56 4.65 6.00
N PHE A 58 -5.86 4.63 5.66
CA PHE A 58 -6.57 3.40 5.35
C PHE A 58 -6.00 2.72 4.09
N GLN A 59 -5.65 1.44 4.23
CA GLN A 59 -5.22 0.62 3.10
C GLN A 59 -6.43 0.02 2.37
N PHE A 60 -6.83 0.66 1.28
CA PHE A 60 -7.94 0.24 0.41
C PHE A 60 -7.70 -1.09 -0.30
N SER A 61 -6.45 -1.54 -0.39
CA SER A 61 -6.12 -2.87 -0.85
C SER A 61 -5.16 -3.56 0.12
N ARG A 62 -5.46 -4.82 0.46
CA ARG A 62 -4.51 -5.73 1.14
C ARG A 62 -3.35 -6.14 0.25
N HIS A 63 -3.55 -6.07 -1.06
CA HIS A 63 -2.53 -6.28 -2.07
C HIS A 63 -2.20 -4.93 -2.68
N SER A 64 -1.07 -4.37 -2.29
CA SER A 64 -0.67 -3.08 -2.84
C SER A 64 -0.56 -3.19 -4.35
N SER A 65 -1.32 -2.33 -5.02
CA SER A 65 -1.27 -2.22 -6.47
C SER A 65 0.14 -1.84 -6.91
N TRP A 66 0.40 -1.92 -8.21
CA TRP A 66 1.65 -1.41 -8.75
C TRP A 66 1.82 0.07 -8.36
N GLU A 67 0.74 0.84 -8.50
CA GLU A 67 0.67 2.27 -8.24
C GLU A 67 0.95 2.59 -6.76
N ASP A 68 0.39 1.82 -5.82
CA ASP A 68 0.63 2.03 -4.38
C ASP A 68 2.11 1.81 -4.04
N ARG A 69 2.69 0.70 -4.52
CA ARG A 69 4.09 0.37 -4.25
C ARG A 69 5.05 1.31 -4.96
N TYR A 70 4.70 1.76 -6.15
CA TYR A 70 5.45 2.78 -6.85
C TYR A 70 5.41 4.12 -6.11
N LYS A 71 4.24 4.55 -5.60
CA LYS A 71 4.14 5.75 -4.74
C LYS A 71 5.00 5.63 -3.48
N GLU A 72 4.99 4.48 -2.80
CA GLU A 72 5.86 4.23 -1.66
C GLU A 72 7.34 4.30 -2.03
N LEU A 73 7.73 3.77 -3.20
CA LEU A 73 9.10 3.89 -3.70
C LEU A 73 9.50 5.33 -4.01
N CYS A 74 8.59 6.12 -4.60
CA CYS A 74 8.80 7.55 -4.84
C CYS A 74 8.98 8.32 -3.53
N GLN A 75 8.21 7.98 -2.49
CA GLN A 75 8.37 8.57 -1.16
C GLN A 75 9.72 8.19 -0.54
N TYR A 76 10.13 6.92 -0.65
CA TYR A 76 11.44 6.46 -0.21
C TYR A 76 12.56 7.22 -0.93
N HIS A 77 12.48 7.36 -2.25
CA HIS A 77 13.41 8.15 -3.04
C HIS A 77 13.49 9.61 -2.60
N ARG A 78 12.34 10.24 -2.32
CA ARG A 78 12.30 11.61 -1.81
C ARG A 78 12.99 11.76 -0.45
N LEU A 79 12.85 10.77 0.43
CA LEU A 79 13.40 10.81 1.79
C LEU A 79 14.89 10.43 1.87
N ARG A 80 15.36 9.53 0.99
CA ARG A 80 16.74 8.99 1.00
C ARG A 80 17.62 9.51 -0.14
N GLY A 81 17.04 10.19 -1.12
CA GLY A 81 17.73 10.63 -2.33
C GLY A 81 17.96 9.53 -3.38
N HIS A 82 17.58 8.28 -3.11
CA HIS A 82 17.74 7.16 -4.04
C HIS A 82 16.56 6.17 -3.98
N ALA A 83 16.25 5.53 -5.11
CA ALA A 83 15.24 4.46 -5.17
C ALA A 83 15.85 3.05 -4.97
N ASN A 84 17.10 2.97 -4.53
CA ASN A 84 17.77 1.70 -4.28
C ASN A 84 17.32 1.07 -2.95
N VAL A 85 16.46 0.05 -3.03
CA VAL A 85 16.03 -0.75 -1.89
C VAL A 85 16.49 -2.20 -2.12
N PRO A 86 17.62 -2.63 -1.52
CA PRO A 86 18.14 -3.99 -1.68
C PRO A 86 17.26 -5.00 -0.94
N TYR A 87 17.37 -6.27 -1.34
CA TYR A 87 16.71 -7.36 -0.61
C TYR A 87 17.22 -7.41 0.83
N GLY A 88 16.30 -7.51 1.80
CA GLY A 88 16.65 -7.55 3.22
C GLY A 88 16.84 -6.18 3.88
N CYS A 89 16.53 -5.07 3.20
CA CYS A 89 16.48 -3.75 3.84
C CYS A 89 15.49 -3.77 5.02
N GLU A 90 16.02 -3.57 6.24
CA GLU A 90 15.25 -3.61 7.48
C GLU A 90 14.36 -2.39 7.67
N GLU A 91 14.73 -1.25 7.08
CA GLU A 91 13.95 0.00 7.18
C GLU A 91 12.58 -0.13 6.49
N ASN A 92 12.51 -0.88 5.38
CA ASN A 92 11.26 -1.12 4.67
C ASN A 92 11.25 -2.50 3.99
N PRO A 93 11.07 -3.59 4.76
CA PRO A 93 11.19 -4.96 4.25
C PRO A 93 10.10 -5.31 3.22
N VAL A 94 8.97 -4.62 3.29
CA VAL A 94 7.87 -4.79 2.34
C VAL A 94 8.23 -4.20 0.98
N LEU A 95 8.75 -2.97 0.95
CA LEU A 95 9.20 -2.32 -0.26
C LEU A 95 10.41 -3.04 -0.87
N ALA A 96 11.34 -3.50 -0.04
CA ALA A 96 12.50 -4.31 -0.45
C ALA A 96 12.07 -5.56 -1.23
N ARG A 97 11.14 -6.33 -0.66
CA ARG A 97 10.60 -7.54 -1.30
C ARG A 97 9.89 -7.22 -2.61
N TRP A 98 9.18 -6.09 -2.68
CA TRP A 98 8.53 -5.65 -3.91
C TRP A 98 9.56 -5.27 -4.99
N CYS A 99 10.61 -4.53 -4.64
CA CYS A 99 11.70 -4.14 -5.54
C CYS A 99 12.42 -5.38 -6.09
N SER A 100 12.74 -6.37 -5.25
CA SER A 100 13.34 -7.63 -5.69
C SER A 100 12.44 -8.40 -6.67
N LYS A 101 11.11 -8.39 -6.46
CA LYS A 101 10.17 -8.99 -7.42
C LYS A 101 10.21 -8.28 -8.77
N GLN A 102 10.32 -6.94 -8.81
CA GLN A 102 10.38 -6.20 -10.08
C GLN A 102 11.65 -6.52 -10.85
N ARG A 103 12.80 -6.64 -10.17
CA ARG A 103 14.06 -7.10 -10.78
C ARG A 103 13.90 -8.47 -11.42
N GLY A 104 13.30 -9.42 -10.70
CA GLY A 104 13.01 -10.76 -11.22
C GLY A 104 12.02 -10.76 -12.39
N HIS A 105 10.99 -9.92 -12.34
CA HIS A 105 10.02 -9.77 -13.42
C HIS A 105 10.63 -9.19 -14.70
N ARG A 106 11.53 -8.19 -14.58
CA ARG A 106 12.26 -7.64 -15.72
C ARG A 106 13.12 -8.72 -16.39
N ARG A 107 13.89 -9.49 -15.61
CA ARG A 107 14.73 -10.59 -16.15
C ARG A 107 13.91 -11.65 -16.90
N ARG A 108 12.64 -11.85 -16.53
CA ARG A 108 11.71 -12.79 -17.15
C ARG A 108 10.80 -12.15 -18.21
N ASN A 109 11.04 -10.90 -18.60
CA ASN A 109 10.20 -10.13 -19.53
C ASN A 109 8.70 -10.07 -19.11
N LYS A 110 8.41 -10.11 -17.81
CA LYS A 110 7.05 -10.02 -17.24
C LYS A 110 6.62 -8.61 -16.86
N LEU A 111 7.51 -7.62 -17.01
CA LEU A 111 7.23 -6.22 -16.72
C LEU A 111 6.89 -5.48 -18.01
N SER A 112 5.83 -4.66 -17.98
CA SER A 112 5.48 -3.84 -19.15
C SER A 112 6.50 -2.72 -19.36
N LYS A 113 6.61 -2.23 -20.60
CA LYS A 113 7.51 -1.12 -20.95
C LYS A 113 7.24 0.13 -20.10
N GLU A 114 5.96 0.42 -19.83
CA GLU A 114 5.56 1.55 -18.99
C GLU A 114 6.09 1.45 -17.57
N LYS A 115 5.97 0.25 -16.95
CA LYS A 115 6.46 -0.01 -15.60
C LYS A 115 7.98 0.09 -15.50
N ILE A 116 8.69 -0.35 -16.55
CA ILE A 116 10.14 -0.19 -16.64
C ILE A 116 10.51 1.29 -16.73
N ARG A 117 9.81 2.08 -17.56
CA ARG A 117 10.02 3.52 -17.68
C ARG A 117 9.85 4.23 -16.34
N GLN A 118 8.73 4.01 -15.66
CA GLN A 118 8.46 4.59 -14.34
C GLN A 118 9.58 4.32 -13.33
N LEU A 119 10.07 3.08 -13.26
CA LEU A 119 11.19 2.75 -12.37
C LEU A 119 12.50 3.41 -12.78
N ASN A 120 12.78 3.50 -14.08
CA ASN A 120 13.99 4.18 -14.57
C ASN A 120 13.96 5.68 -14.26
N ASP A 121 12.80 6.33 -14.35
CA ASP A 121 12.65 7.78 -14.12
C ASP A 121 13.05 8.21 -12.70
N ILE A 122 12.95 7.30 -11.73
CA ILE A 122 13.37 7.53 -10.33
C ILE A 122 14.75 6.94 -10.01
N GLY A 123 15.52 6.55 -11.03
CA GLY A 123 16.87 5.99 -10.86
C GLY A 123 16.89 4.62 -10.20
N PHE A 124 15.87 3.78 -10.41
CA PHE A 124 15.83 2.43 -9.86
C PHE A 124 16.95 1.57 -10.45
N ASP A 125 17.92 1.20 -9.63
CA ASP A 125 18.98 0.28 -10.02
C ASP A 125 18.43 -1.15 -10.09
N TRP A 126 18.67 -1.85 -11.19
CA TRP A 126 18.16 -3.21 -11.45
C TRP A 126 19.11 -4.34 -11.05
N ASN A 127 20.35 -4.01 -10.63
CA ASN A 127 21.44 -4.97 -10.43
C ASN A 127 21.82 -5.22 -8.95
N VAL A 128 21.38 -4.35 -8.05
CA VAL A 128 21.40 -4.52 -6.57
C VAL A 128 20.60 -5.73 -6.07
#